data_AF-A0A3M3PTZ9-F1
#
_entry.id   AF-A0A3M3PTZ9-F1
#
_cell.length_a   1.000
_cell.length_b   1.000
_cell.length_c   1.000
_cell.angle_alpha   90.00
_cell.angle_beta   90.00
_cell.angle_gamma   90.00
#
_symmetry.space_group_name_H-M   'P 1'
#
loop_
_entity.id
_entity.type
_entity.pdbx_description
1 polymer ?
#
loop_
_entity_poly.entity_id
_entity_poly.type
_entity_poly.pdbx_seq_one_letter_code
_entity_poly.pdbx_strand_id
1 'polypeptide(L)' 'MDAKRIAHRDTQSYFGILLDDSNRKPITRLHFNRAQKYIGIFERDKSETRHPIASLDDIYGFTDVLKATVLSYAE' A
#
# COMPACT_ATOMS: atom_id res chain seq x y z
N MET A 1 -2.42 -4.59 -15.50
CA MET A 1 -1.30 -5.11 -14.68
C MET A 1 -1.67 -6.51 -14.21
N ASP A 2 -0.73 -7.45 -14.27
CA ASP A 2 -0.95 -8.83 -13.80
C ASP A 2 -0.84 -8.89 -12.26
N ALA A 3 -1.79 -9.53 -11.60
CA ALA A 3 -1.80 -9.72 -10.15
C ALA A 3 -0.57 -10.49 -9.64
N LYS A 4 0.05 -11.32 -10.49
CA LYS A 4 1.28 -12.06 -10.17
C LYS A 4 2.47 -11.16 -9.85
N ARG A 5 2.44 -9.88 -10.26
CA ARG A 5 3.47 -8.89 -9.97
C ARG A 5 3.30 -8.25 -8.59
N ILE A 6 2.19 -8.50 -7.91
CA ILE A 6 1.92 -7.97 -6.57
C ILE A 6 2.49 -8.93 -5.55
N ALA A 7 3.54 -8.49 -4.86
CA ALA A 7 4.18 -9.22 -3.78
C ALA A 7 3.80 -8.61 -2.44
N HIS A 8 3.91 -9.42 -1.38
CA HIS A 8 3.74 -8.95 -0.02
C HIS A 8 5.00 -9.21 0.80
N ARG A 9 5.26 -8.35 1.80
CA ARG A 9 6.31 -8.54 2.79
C ARG A 9 5.76 -8.22 4.16
N ASP A 10 5.76 -9.23 5.02
CA ASP A 10 5.42 -9.02 6.41
C ASP A 10 6.63 -8.45 7.16
N THR A 11 6.41 -7.38 7.90
CA THR A 11 7.43 -6.73 8.73
C THR A 11 6.85 -6.51 10.12
N GLN A 12 7.71 -6.33 11.11
CA GLN A 12 7.27 -6.11 12.50
C GLN A 12 6.28 -4.95 12.64
N SER A 13 6.45 -3.89 11.85
CA SER A 13 5.67 -2.65 11.99
C SER A 13 4.47 -2.56 11.05
N TYR A 14 4.47 -3.30 9.93
CA TYR A 14 3.44 -3.24 8.91
C TYR A 14 3.51 -4.42 7.94
N PHE A 15 2.43 -4.68 7.23
CA PHE A 15 2.41 -5.60 6.09
C PHE A 15 2.52 -4.81 4.78
N GLY A 16 3.64 -4.96 4.07
CA GLY A 16 3.95 -4.21 2.87
C GLY A 16 3.41 -4.89 1.62
N ILE A 17 2.79 -4.11 0.72
CA ILE A 17 2.38 -4.54 -0.62
C ILE A 17 3.30 -3.86 -1.63
N LEU A 18 3.96 -4.64 -2.47
CA LEU A 18 5.01 -4.21 -3.39
C LEU A 18 4.69 -4.62 -4.82
N LEU A 19 5.13 -3.81 -5.78
CA LEU A 19 5.20 -4.23 -7.18
C LEU A 19 6.55 -4.89 -7.45
N ASP A 20 6.53 -6.02 -8.15
CA ASP A 20 7.71 -6.80 -8.57
C ASP A 20 8.63 -7.20 -7.41
N ASP A 21 8.08 -7.39 -6.20
CA ASP A 21 8.85 -7.67 -4.97
C ASP A 21 10.01 -6.68 -4.71
N SER A 22 9.82 -5.42 -5.10
CA SER A 22 10.86 -4.39 -4.98
C SER A 22 10.55 -3.38 -3.88
N ASN A 23 11.49 -3.19 -2.95
CA ASN A 23 11.42 -2.10 -1.95
C ASN A 23 11.45 -0.70 -2.59
N ARG A 24 11.82 -0.58 -3.87
CA ARG A 24 11.78 0.67 -4.62
C ARG A 24 10.41 0.94 -5.26
N LYS A 25 9.50 -0.04 -5.23
CA LYS A 25 8.15 0.05 -5.79
C LYS A 25 7.06 -0.31 -4.76
N PRO A 26 7.00 0.37 -3.60
CA PRO A 26 5.98 0.09 -2.61
C PRO A 26 4.61 0.64 -3.03
N ILE A 27 3.59 -0.22 -3.05
CA ILE A 27 2.23 0.18 -3.43
C ILE A 27 1.50 0.77 -2.23
N THR A 28 1.52 0.06 -1.10
CA THR A 28 0.88 0.49 0.16
C THR A 28 1.45 -0.30 1.34
N ARG A 29 1.22 0.20 2.55
CA ARG A 29 1.55 -0.49 3.81
C ARG A 29 0.31 -0.63 4.67
N LEU A 30 0.05 -1.83 5.15
CA LEU A 30 -1.10 -2.13 6.00
C LEU A 30 -0.62 -2.17 7.46
N HIS A 31 -1.10 -1.23 8.27
CA HIS A 31 -0.77 -1.12 9.70
C HIS A 31 -1.92 -1.68 10.53
N PHE A 32 -2.05 -3.01 10.54
CA PHE A 32 -3.16 -3.70 11.21
C PHE A 32 -2.81 -4.24 12.60
N ASN A 33 -1.59 -3.97 13.06
CA ASN A 33 -1.05 -4.50 14.32
C ASN A 33 -1.54 -3.74 15.57
N ARG A 34 -2.54 -2.86 15.43
CA ARG A 34 -3.10 -2.02 16.51
C ARG A 34 -4.64 -2.01 16.43
N ALA A 35 -5.29 -1.57 17.50
CA ALA A 35 -6.76 -1.46 17.56
C ALA A 35 -7.33 -0.59 16.44
N GLN A 36 -6.70 0.56 16.18
CA GLN A 36 -6.96 1.36 14.98
C GLN A 36 -6.11 0.82 13.83
N LYS A 37 -6.78 0.42 12.74
CA LYS A 37 -6.12 0.02 11.49
C LYS A 37 -5.81 1.25 10.65
N TYR A 38 -4.71 1.20 9.91
CA TYR A 38 -4.38 2.23 8.92
C TYR A 38 -3.92 1.62 7.61
N ILE A 39 -4.19 2.35 6.52
CA ILE A 39 -3.56 2.14 5.22
C ILE A 39 -2.55 3.27 4.97
N GLY A 40 -1.31 2.89 4.69
CA GLY A 40 -0.21 3.79 4.36
C GLY A 40 -0.16 4.01 2.86
N ILE A 41 -0.33 5.26 2.44
CA ILE A 41 -0.28 5.69 1.03
C ILE A 41 0.98 6.52 0.82
N PHE A 42 1.65 6.30 -0.31
CA PHE A 42 2.85 7.04 -0.68
C PHE A 42 2.48 8.25 -1.53
N GLU A 43 2.84 9.43 -1.04
CA GLU A 43 2.68 10.68 -1.77
C GLU A 43 3.85 10.89 -2.76
N ARG A 44 3.74 11.93 -3.59
CA ARG A 44 4.74 12.26 -4.64
C ARG A 44 6.17 12.44 -4.12
N ASP A 45 6.34 12.86 -2.88
CA ASP A 45 7.64 13.04 -2.22
C ASP A 45 8.19 11.74 -1.60
N LYS A 46 7.53 10.59 -1.85
CA LYS A 46 7.81 9.28 -1.25
C LYS A 46 7.61 9.24 0.26
N SER A 47 6.98 10.27 0.86
CA SER A 47 6.53 10.21 2.24
C SER A 47 5.30 9.32 2.35
N GLU A 48 5.18 8.63 3.48
CA GLU A 48 4.05 7.76 3.77
C GLU A 48 3.03 8.52 4.63
N THR A 49 1.81 8.66 4.15
CA THR A 49 0.67 9.17 4.91
C THR A 49 -0.20 8.00 5.37
N ARG A 50 -0.53 7.96 6.66
CA ARG A 50 -1.39 6.91 7.24
C ARG A 50 -2.83 7.39 7.32
N HIS A 51 -3.73 6.70 6.62
CA HIS A 51 -5.15 6.96 6.66
C HIS A 51 -5.83 5.92 7.56
N PRO A 52 -6.60 6.34 8.59
CA PRO A 52 -7.31 5.41 9.45
C PRO A 52 -8.41 4.71 8.65
N ILE A 53 -8.59 3.42 8.92
CA ILE A 53 -9.70 2.62 8.40
C ILE A 53 -10.41 1.92 9.56
N ALA A 54 -11.74 1.90 9.54
CA ALA A 54 -12.58 1.20 10.50
C ALA A 54 -12.74 -0.27 10.12
N SER A 55 -12.79 -0.57 8.82
CA SER A 55 -13.00 -1.91 8.27
C SER A 55 -12.00 -2.21 7.14
N LEU A 56 -11.95 -3.47 6.70
CA LEU A 56 -11.18 -3.82 5.49
C LEU A 56 -11.87 -3.33 4.21
N ASP A 57 -13.19 -3.13 4.24
CA ASP A 57 -13.95 -2.63 3.09
C ASP A 57 -13.56 -1.19 2.75
N ASP A 58 -13.13 -0.41 3.74
CA ASP A 58 -12.66 0.97 3.54
C ASP A 58 -11.46 1.05 2.57
N ILE A 59 -10.71 -0.06 2.38
CA ILE A 59 -9.60 -0.15 1.42
C ILE A 59 -10.09 0.15 0.00
N TYR A 60 -11.33 -0.22 -0.34
CA TYR A 60 -11.89 0.07 -1.67
C TYR A 60 -11.98 1.58 -1.94
N GLY A 61 -12.10 2.42 -0.91
CA GLY A 61 -12.05 3.87 -1.03
C GLY A 61 -10.69 4.42 -1.50
N PHE A 62 -9.62 3.62 -1.41
CA PHE A 62 -8.27 3.98 -1.84
C PHE A 62 -7.91 3.38 -3.21
N THR A 63 -8.85 2.75 -3.90
CA THR A 63 -8.60 2.04 -5.17
C THR A 63 -7.89 2.91 -6.21
N ASP A 64 -8.32 4.15 -6.38
CA ASP A 64 -7.79 5.03 -7.42
C ASP A 64 -6.34 5.44 -7.14
N VAL A 65 -6.02 5.77 -5.88
CA VAL A 65 -4.64 6.11 -5.50
C VAL A 65 -3.72 4.88 -5.59
N LEU A 66 -4.19 3.70 -5.17
CA LEU A 66 -3.40 2.47 -5.29
C LEU A 66 -3.11 2.11 -6.75
N LYS A 67 -4.10 2.27 -7.64
CA LYS A 67 -3.91 2.08 -9.09
C LYS A 67 -2.93 3.12 -9.65
N ALA A 68 -3.07 4.39 -9.27
CA ALA A 68 -2.16 5.45 -9.70
C ALA A 68 -0.71 5.18 -9.27
N THR A 69 -0.48 4.70 -8.04
CA THR A 69 0.83 4.31 -7.55
C THR A 69 1.45 3.18 -8.36
N VAL A 70 0.66 2.17 -8.75
CA VAL A 70 1.16 1.09 -9.61
C VAL A 70 1.52 1.61 -11.01
N LEU A 71 0.72 2.52 -11.57
CA LEU A 71 0.94 3.10 -12.89
C LEU A 71 2.19 3.99 -12.95
N SER A 72 2.53 4.70 -11.86
CA SER A 72 3.73 5.54 -11.81
C SER A 72 5.06 4.76 -11.90
N TYR A 73 5.03 3.44 -11.72
CA TYR A 73 6.20 2.56 -11.90
C TYR A 73 6.33 1.96 -13.31
N ALA A 74 5.35 2.21 -14.18
CA ALA A 74 5.36 1.75 -15.57
C ALA A 74 5.98 2.79 -16.52
N GLU A 75 6.32 3.97 -16.00
CA GLU A 75 7.05 5.04 -16.67
C GLU A 75 8.57 4.93 -16.44
#